data_AF-A0A9E5TCX4-F1
#
_entry.id   AF-A0A9E5TCX4-F1
#
_cell.length_a   1.000
_cell.length_b   1.000
_cell.length_c   1.000
_cell.angle_alpha   90.00
_cell.angle_beta   90.00
_cell.angle_gamma   90.00
#
_symmetry.space_group_name_H-M   'P 1'
#
loop_
_entity.id
_entity.type
_entity.pdbx_description
1 polymer ?
#
loop_
_entity_poly.entity_id
_entity_poly.type
_entity_poly.pdbx_seq_one_letter_code
_entity_poly.pdbx_strand_id
1 'polypeptide(L)'
;MGGDWNRQDGESPRAHALFSSYLALGPGRSLPALARSGLASLSYLKKLSARWRWQERALGWQASLADSDDEELVAEARARQLRDAVTLQQLARAQLARWVAKNPEGT
;
A
#
# COMPACT_ATOMS: atom_id res chain seq x y z
N MET A 1 -6.30 -21.86 -3.59
CA MET A 1 -6.95 -20.98 -2.59
C MET A 1 -6.79 -19.55 -3.05
N GLY A 2 -7.84 -18.73 -3.04
CA GLY A 2 -7.76 -17.34 -3.48
C GLY A 2 -6.95 -16.50 -2.49
N GLY A 3 -5.89 -15.85 -2.96
CA GLY A 3 -4.95 -15.14 -2.10
C GLY A 3 -5.57 -13.96 -1.35
N ASP A 4 -5.37 -13.94 -0.03
CA ASP A 4 -5.92 -12.99 0.95
C ASP A 4 -5.36 -11.55 0.82
N TRP A 5 -4.55 -11.29 -0.20
CA TRP A 5 -3.95 -9.98 -0.50
C TRP A 5 -4.87 -9.03 -1.27
N ASN A 6 -5.98 -9.53 -1.83
CA ASN A 6 -6.95 -8.69 -2.53
C ASN A 6 -7.63 -7.68 -1.60
N ARG A 7 -8.23 -6.64 -2.20
CA ARG A 7 -9.02 -5.63 -1.48
C ARG A 7 -10.13 -6.31 -0.68
N GLN A 8 -10.19 -6.01 0.61
CA GLN A 8 -11.19 -6.59 1.51
C GLN A 8 -12.55 -5.87 1.34
N ASP A 9 -13.65 -6.55 1.65
CA ASP A 9 -14.97 -5.94 1.58
C ASP A 9 -15.08 -4.76 2.55
N GLY A 10 -15.52 -3.61 2.03
CA GLY A 10 -15.56 -2.35 2.76
C GLY A 10 -14.19 -1.66 2.94
N GLU A 11 -13.08 -2.22 2.44
CA GLU A 11 -11.79 -1.54 2.42
C GLU A 11 -11.88 -0.37 1.44
N SER A 12 -11.56 0.85 1.89
CA SER A 12 -11.60 2.00 0.98
C SER A 12 -10.47 1.91 -0.05
N PRO A 13 -10.62 2.50 -1.25
CA PRO A 13 -9.54 2.51 -2.24
C PRO A 13 -8.23 3.09 -1.69
N ARG A 14 -8.34 4.12 -0.83
CA ARG A 14 -7.18 4.72 -0.15
C ARG A 14 -6.52 3.75 0.84
N ALA A 15 -7.31 3.00 1.61
CA ALA A 15 -6.77 2.03 2.57
C ALA A 15 -6.05 0.88 1.84
N HIS A 16 -6.65 0.38 0.76
CA HIS A 16 -6.02 -0.65 -0.07
C HIS A 16 -4.73 -0.16 -0.73
N ALA A 17 -4.72 1.06 -1.28
CA ALA A 17 -3.52 1.62 -1.89
C ALA A 17 -2.37 1.83 -0.88
N LEU A 18 -2.69 2.21 0.37
CA LEU A 18 -1.69 2.27 1.44
C LEU A 18 -1.16 0.88 1.82
N PHE A 19 -2.00 -0.15 1.76
CA PHE A 19 -1.58 -1.54 1.94
C PHE A 19 -0.65 -2.00 0.80
N SER A 20 -0.98 -1.73 -0.47
CA SER A 20 -0.09 -2.04 -1.60
C SER A 20 1.26 -1.33 -1.45
N SER A 21 1.26 -0.08 -0.99
CA SER A 21 2.50 0.67 -0.69
C SER A 21 3.29 0.05 0.46
N TYR A 22 2.61 -0.44 1.49
CA TYR A 22 3.22 -1.20 2.59
C TYR A 22 3.90 -2.48 2.09
N LEU A 23 3.27 -3.21 1.16
CA LEU A 23 3.86 -4.41 0.58
C LEU A 23 5.06 -4.11 -0.33
N ALA A 24 5.00 -3.01 -1.09
CA ALA A 24 6.08 -2.56 -1.98
C ALA A 24 7.39 -2.21 -1.25
N LEU A 25 7.36 -1.98 0.07
CA LEU A 25 8.57 -1.80 0.88
C LEU A 25 9.42 -3.08 1.00
N GLY A 26 8.87 -4.25 0.66
CA GLY A 26 9.61 -5.50 0.61
C GLY A 26 10.00 -6.10 1.97
N PRO A 27 11.02 -6.99 2.02
CA PRO A 27 11.50 -7.61 3.24
C PRO A 27 12.15 -6.55 4.15
N GLY A 28 11.48 -6.20 5.25
CA GLY A 28 11.82 -5.04 6.10
C GLY A 28 10.72 -3.98 6.19
N ARG A 29 9.60 -4.18 5.49
CA ARG A 29 8.40 -3.34 5.59
C ARG A 29 7.99 -3.06 7.02
N SER A 30 7.75 -1.79 7.32
CA SER A 30 7.27 -1.36 8.62
C SER A 30 6.37 -0.12 8.46
N LEU A 31 5.41 0.04 9.36
CA LEU A 31 4.53 1.21 9.35
C LEU A 31 5.31 2.54 9.52
N PRO A 32 6.36 2.62 10.35
CA PRO A 32 7.23 3.80 10.38
C PRO A 32 7.92 4.08 9.04
N ALA A 33 8.41 3.05 8.34
CA ALA A 33 9.00 3.22 7.01
C ALA A 33 7.99 3.77 5.99
N LEU A 34 6.75 3.27 6.01
CA LEU A 34 5.68 3.80 5.18
C LEU A 34 5.31 5.25 5.59
N ALA A 35 5.26 5.56 6.88
CA ALA A 35 4.96 6.91 7.35
C ALA A 35 5.99 7.96 6.87
N ARG A 36 7.27 7.58 6.78
CA ARG A 36 8.35 8.45 6.26
C ARG A 36 8.16 8.84 4.79
N SER A 37 7.37 8.09 4.02
CA SER A 37 7.01 8.47 2.64
C SER A 37 6.05 9.67 2.54
N GLY A 38 5.47 10.11 3.67
CA GLY A 38 4.53 11.23 3.71
C GLY A 38 3.11 10.91 3.24
N LEU A 39 2.82 9.65 2.86
CA LEU A 39 1.51 9.23 2.36
C LEU A 39 0.40 9.26 3.43
N ALA A 40 0.77 9.03 4.70
CA ALA A 40 -0.13 9.02 5.84
C ALA A 40 0.65 9.12 7.17
N SER A 41 -0.01 9.62 8.22
CA SER A 41 0.57 9.62 9.56
C SER A 41 0.68 8.21 10.14
N LEU A 42 1.67 7.99 11.00
CA LEU A 42 1.91 6.69 11.64
C LEU A 42 0.69 6.20 12.44
N SER A 43 0.01 7.10 13.16
CA SER A 43 -1.19 6.76 13.93
C SER A 43 -2.35 6.29 13.03
N TYR A 44 -2.54 6.93 11.88
CA TYR A 44 -3.55 6.52 10.90
C TYR A 44 -3.20 5.17 10.27
N LEU A 45 -1.92 4.96 9.92
CA LEU A 45 -1.42 3.69 9.40
C LEU A 45 -1.58 2.54 10.40
N LYS A 46 -1.32 2.77 11.70
CA LYS A 46 -1.57 1.77 12.75
C LYS A 46 -3.03 1.36 12.82
N LYS A 47 -3.96 2.32 12.76
CA LYS A 47 -5.40 2.05 12.75
C LYS A 47 -5.83 1.23 11.54
N LEU A 48 -5.36 1.60 10.34
CA LEU A 48 -5.67 0.85 9.11
C LEU A 48 -5.05 -0.55 9.12
N SER A 49 -3.79 -0.65 9.52
CA SER A 49 -3.07 -1.92 9.59
C SER A 49 -3.77 -2.93 10.51
N ALA A 50 -4.21 -2.49 11.68
CA ALA A 50 -4.97 -3.33 12.60
C ALA A 50 -6.36 -3.69 12.05
N ARG A 51 -7.10 -2.71 11.51
CA ARG A 51 -8.45 -2.93 10.98
C ARG A 51 -8.46 -3.92 9.81
N TRP A 52 -7.48 -3.81 8.93
CA TRP A 52 -7.43 -4.57 7.67
C TRP A 52 -6.36 -5.66 7.67
N ARG A 53 -5.84 -6.01 8.84
CA ARG A 53 -4.99 -7.20 9.06
C ARG A 53 -3.78 -7.24 8.12
N TRP A 54 -3.09 -6.12 7.99
CA TRP A 54 -2.02 -5.97 6.99
C TRP A 54 -0.87 -6.94 7.18
N GLN A 55 -0.54 -7.28 8.43
CA GLN A 55 0.54 -8.22 8.72
C GLN A 55 0.17 -9.63 8.27
N GLU A 56 -1.02 -10.12 8.59
CA GLU A 56 -1.47 -11.45 8.14
C GLU A 56 -1.56 -11.53 6.61
N ARG A 57 -2.10 -10.49 5.96
CA ARG A 57 -2.17 -10.43 4.50
C ARG A 57 -0.78 -10.38 3.85
N ALA A 58 0.16 -9.65 4.46
CA ALA A 58 1.54 -9.57 3.98
C ALA A 58 2.29 -10.90 4.13
N LEU A 59 2.01 -11.65 5.19
CA LEU A 59 2.54 -13.01 5.40
C LEU A 59 1.94 -14.00 4.39
N GLY A 60 0.61 -13.97 4.18
CA GLY A 60 -0.04 -14.79 3.18
C GLY A 60 0.49 -14.53 1.77
N TRP A 61 0.75 -13.26 1.44
CA TRP A 61 1.43 -12.87 0.20
C TRP A 61 2.86 -13.39 0.11
N GLN A 62 3.63 -13.30 1.19
CA GLN A 62 5.00 -13.79 1.20
C GLN A 62 5.04 -15.32 1.06
N ALA A 63 4.12 -16.04 1.70
CA ALA A 63 3.99 -17.47 1.58
C ALA A 63 3.61 -17.88 0.14
N SER A 64 2.67 -17.18 -0.51
CA SER A 64 2.31 -17.51 -1.90
C SER A 64 3.44 -17.27 -2.90
N LEU A 65 4.27 -16.25 -2.66
CA LEU A 65 5.45 -16.01 -3.49
C LEU A 65 6.55 -17.05 -3.26
N ALA A 66 6.64 -17.62 -2.05
CA ALA A 66 7.61 -18.66 -1.72
C ALA A 66 7.17 -20.05 -2.21
N ASP A 67 5.86 -20.28 -2.32
CA ASP A 67 5.25 -21.54 -2.80
C ASP A 67 5.11 -21.58 -4.33
N SER A 68 5.37 -20.46 -5.02
CA SER A 68 5.36 -20.37 -6.47
C SER A 68 6.77 -20.52 -7.03
N ASP A 69 7.09 -21.67 -7.61
CA ASP A 69 8.33 -21.88 -8.41
C ASP A 69 8.32 -21.08 -9.73
N ASP A 70 7.19 -20.47 -10.05
CA ASP A 70 6.98 -19.67 -11.25
C ASP A 70 7.44 -18.22 -11.02
N GLU A 71 8.69 -17.95 -11.41
CA GLU A 71 9.31 -16.62 -11.31
C GLU A 71 8.54 -15.53 -12.07
N GLU A 72 7.84 -15.88 -13.16
CA GLU A 72 7.07 -14.94 -13.98
C GLU A 72 5.82 -14.47 -13.23
N LEU A 73 5.13 -15.39 -12.56
CA LEU A 73 4.02 -15.09 -11.65
C LEU A 73 4.44 -14.18 -10.49
N VAL A 74 5.62 -14.46 -9.90
CA VAL A 74 6.21 -13.63 -8.84
C VAL A 74 6.58 -12.23 -9.35
N ALA A 75 7.09 -12.13 -10.58
CA ALA A 75 7.46 -10.86 -11.21
C ALA A 75 6.22 -10.02 -11.55
N GLU A 76 5.17 -10.60 -12.14
CA GLU A 76 3.92 -9.89 -12.43
C GLU A 76 3.22 -9.39 -11.17
N ALA A 77 3.19 -10.23 -10.14
CA ALA A 77 2.70 -9.91 -8.81
C ALA A 77 3.39 -8.64 -8.26
N ARG A 78 4.73 -8.61 -8.29
CA ARG A 78 5.52 -7.44 -7.87
C ARG A 78 5.29 -6.22 -8.76
N ALA A 79 5.23 -6.40 -10.08
CA ALA A 79 5.00 -5.31 -11.03
C ALA A 79 3.63 -4.66 -10.84
N ARG A 80 2.60 -5.44 -10.48
CA ARG A 80 1.27 -4.92 -10.14
C ARG A 80 1.32 -4.07 -8.87
N GLN A 81 2.05 -4.52 -7.85
CA GLN A 81 2.20 -3.75 -6.61
C GLN A 81 2.93 -2.43 -6.80
N LEU A 82 3.98 -2.44 -7.63
CA LEU A 82 4.69 -1.21 -7.99
C LEU A 82 3.78 -0.22 -8.72
N ARG A 83 2.95 -0.70 -9.67
CA ARG A 83 1.96 0.14 -10.35
C ARG A 83 0.97 0.77 -9.36
N ASP A 84 0.40 -0.02 -8.45
CA ASP A 84 -0.54 0.48 -7.46
C ASP A 84 0.09 1.52 -6.50
N ALA A 85 1.35 1.31 -6.10
CA ALA A 85 2.10 2.25 -5.27
C ALA A 85 2.36 3.58 -6.01
N VAL A 86 2.67 3.52 -7.32
CA VAL A 86 2.83 4.72 -8.16
C VAL A 86 1.50 5.47 -8.31
N THR A 87 0.38 4.77 -8.50
CA THR A 87 -0.95 5.40 -8.55
C THR A 87 -1.24 6.17 -7.26
N LEU A 88 -0.86 5.66 -6.09
CA LEU A 88 -1.03 6.40 -4.84
C LEU A 88 -0.17 7.67 -4.77
N GLN A 89 1.09 7.62 -5.23
CA GLN A 89 1.91 8.84 -5.33
C GLN A 89 1.26 9.88 -6.24
N GLN A 90 0.71 9.44 -7.38
CA GLN A 90 0.00 10.32 -8.31
C GLN A 90 -1.27 10.92 -7.68
N LEU A 91 -2.07 10.12 -6.98
CA LEU A 91 -3.28 10.57 -6.27
C LEU A 91 -2.94 11.54 -5.12
N ALA A 92 -1.86 11.28 -4.38
CA ALA A 92 -1.37 12.17 -3.33
C ALA A 92 -0.91 13.51 -3.92
N ARG A 93 -0.16 13.49 -5.03
CA ARG A 93 0.26 14.70 -5.75
C ARG A 93 -0.93 15.49 -6.29
N ALA A 94 -1.94 14.81 -6.84
CA ALA A 94 -3.16 15.44 -7.33
C ALA A 94 -4.01 16.04 -6.19
N GLN A 95 -4.10 15.38 -5.04
CA GLN A 95 -4.75 15.93 -3.84
C GLN A 95 -4.01 17.18 -3.33
N LEU A 96 -2.68 17.14 -3.29
CA LEU A 96 -1.85 18.28 -2.89
C LEU A 96 -2.01 19.46 -3.85
N ALA A 97 -1.95 19.22 -5.17
CA ALA A 97 -2.16 20.24 -6.19
C ALA A 97 -3.54 20.91 -6.06
N ARG A 98 -4.59 20.13 -5.81
CA ARG A 98 -5.93 20.67 -5.53
C ARG A 98 -6.00 21.50 -4.25
N TRP A 99 -5.27 21.10 -3.20
CA TRP A 99 -5.22 21.86 -1.94
C TRP A 99 -4.49 23.19 -2.10
N VAL A 100 -3.34 23.20 -2.79
CA VAL A 100 -2.56 24.40 -3.11
C VAL A 100 -3.37 25.37 -3.97
N ALA A 101 -4.07 24.87 -5.00
CA ALA A 101 -4.95 25.71 -5.82
C ALA A 101 -6.11 26.34 -5.02
N LYS A 102 -6.57 25.66 -3.97
CA LYS A 102 -7.63 26.14 -3.08
C LYS A 102 -7.11 27.07 -1.96
N ASN A 103 -5.82 27.03 -1.64
CA ASN A 103 -5.18 27.82 -0.59
C ASN A 103 -3.81 28.35 -1.07
N PRO A 104 -3.80 29.34 -1.97
CA PRO A 104 -2.56 29.82 -2.59
C PRO A 104 -1.60 30.52 -1.62
N GLU A 105 -2.09 31.01 -0.47
CA GLU A 105 -1.30 31.71 0.55
C GLU A 105 -0.88 30.82 1.73
N GLY A 106 -1.00 29.49 1.60
CA GLY A 106 -0.64 28.55 2.66
C GLY A 106 0.87 28.42 2.87
N THR A 107 1.53 29.43 3.43
CA THR A 107 2.75 29.30 4.24
C THR A 107 2.83 30.43 5.26
#